data_AF-A0A931YC25-F1
#
_entry.id   AF-A0A931YC25-F1
#
_cell.length_a   1.000
_cell.length_b   1.000
_cell.length_c   1.000
_cell.angle_alpha   90.00
_cell.angle_beta   90.00
_cell.angle_gamma   90.00
#
_symmetry.space_group_name_H-M   'P 1'
#
loop_
_entity.id
_entity.type
_entity.pdbx_description
1 polymer ?
#
loop_
_entity_poly.entity_id
_entity_poly.type
_entity_poly.pdbx_seq_one_letter_code
_entity_poly.pdbx_strand_id
1 'polypeptide(L)'
;MNFTKADLASYNLKLKSEISDLQKLSWVIEKKNPVYPELLTAINISTIMMATTCLYLDGKHSYLIPANEDVFQDLQVVMHKVFLNEIQISVECELREIIKKKHFPVINTKNKAEIVVGEISQKLPDAVIFKKEINKILKLGANHITFNDYLDTVLNNTPGLKSKFKTDSRNFFKDGLSILRNKADHSDQHFTEDEKQRLISAGFRKAIRATGLPQMSFESYRLIITQCVMFFDTIYFHL
;
A
#
# COMPACT_ATOMS: atom_id res chain seq x y z
N MET A 1 5.79 26.88 1.78
CA MET A 1 7.21 27.09 1.39
C MET A 1 7.09 27.60 -0.02
N ASN A 2 7.23 28.91 -0.24
CA ASN A 2 6.72 29.51 -1.47
C ASN A 2 7.48 28.98 -2.70
N PHE A 3 6.78 28.27 -3.58
CA PHE A 3 7.37 27.72 -4.80
C PHE A 3 7.63 28.85 -5.81
N THR A 4 8.87 28.94 -6.30
CA THR A 4 9.19 29.84 -7.40
C THR A 4 8.64 29.30 -8.73
N LYS A 5 8.50 30.17 -9.75
CA LYS A 5 8.19 29.71 -11.11
C LYS A 5 9.17 28.64 -11.63
N ALA A 6 10.45 28.75 -11.25
CA ALA A 6 11.47 27.77 -11.61
C ALA A 6 11.22 26.41 -10.91
N ASP A 7 10.81 26.42 -9.64
CA ASP A 7 10.47 25.20 -8.90
C ASP A 7 9.27 24.49 -9.53
N LEU A 8 8.22 25.22 -9.88
CA LEU A 8 7.03 24.66 -10.53
C LEU A 8 7.36 24.08 -11.92
N ALA A 9 8.19 24.76 -12.71
CA ALA A 9 8.65 24.25 -14.00
C ALA A 9 9.50 22.96 -13.85
N SER A 10 10.41 22.93 -12.88
CA SER A 10 11.22 21.75 -12.56
C SER A 10 10.36 20.58 -12.09
N TYR A 11 9.36 20.84 -11.24
CA TYR A 11 8.41 19.83 -10.78
C TYR A 11 7.59 19.25 -11.94
N ASN A 12 7.10 20.10 -12.84
CA ASN A 12 6.35 19.69 -14.02
C ASN A 12 7.18 18.80 -14.98
N LEU A 13 8.47 19.11 -15.17
CA LEU A 13 9.37 18.25 -15.94
C LEU A 13 9.54 16.87 -15.30
N LYS A 14 9.69 16.81 -13.97
CA LYS A 14 9.79 15.54 -13.23
C LYS A 14 8.49 14.72 -13.32
N LEU A 15 7.33 15.35 -13.17
CA LEU A 15 6.02 14.71 -13.39
C LEU A 15 5.93 14.09 -14.79
N LYS A 16 6.29 14.83 -15.84
CA LYS A 16 6.26 14.34 -17.22
C LYS A 16 7.17 13.13 -17.43
N SER A 17 8.35 13.14 -16.79
CA SER A 17 9.26 11.98 -16.79
C SER A 17 8.65 10.78 -16.08
N GLU A 18 8.05 10.97 -14.90
CA GLU A 18 7.43 9.89 -14.12
C GLU A 18 6.24 9.29 -14.88
N ILE A 19 5.38 10.12 -15.48
CA ILE A 19 4.28 9.66 -16.36
C ILE A 19 4.81 8.76 -17.47
N SER A 20 5.89 9.17 -18.15
CA SER A 20 6.50 8.37 -19.22
C SER A 20 6.98 7.00 -18.72
N ASP A 21 7.60 6.97 -17.54
CA ASP A 21 8.09 5.74 -16.93
C ASP A 21 6.94 4.82 -16.48
N LEU A 22 5.88 5.38 -15.90
CA LEU A 22 4.67 4.61 -15.53
C LEU A 22 3.95 4.04 -16.75
N GLN A 23 3.87 4.78 -17.85
CA GLN A 23 3.30 4.29 -19.11
C GLN A 23 4.11 3.14 -19.70
N LYS A 24 5.45 3.22 -19.66
CA LYS A 24 6.30 2.10 -20.07
C LYS A 24 6.07 0.87 -19.19
N LEU A 25 5.96 1.06 -17.88
CA LEU A 25 5.70 -0.03 -16.93
C LEU A 25 4.33 -0.66 -17.16
N SER A 26 3.29 0.15 -17.37
CA SER A 26 1.95 -0.27 -17.77
C SER A 26 1.99 -1.16 -19.01
N TRP A 27 2.67 -0.71 -20.07
CA TRP A 27 2.85 -1.49 -21.29
C TRP A 27 3.60 -2.83 -21.05
N VAL A 28 4.64 -2.82 -20.21
CA VAL A 28 5.35 -4.05 -19.85
C VAL A 28 4.43 -5.03 -19.12
N ILE A 29 3.60 -4.56 -18.19
CA ILE A 29 2.63 -5.38 -17.47
C ILE A 29 1.60 -5.97 -18.44
N GLU A 30 1.00 -5.13 -19.29
CA GLU A 30 0.02 -5.56 -20.30
C GLU A 30 0.58 -6.64 -21.24
N LYS A 31 1.86 -6.55 -21.63
CA LYS A 31 2.49 -7.48 -22.58
C LYS A 31 3.07 -8.72 -21.94
N LYS A 32 3.67 -8.61 -20.75
CA LYS A 32 4.37 -9.72 -20.10
C LYS A 32 3.47 -10.53 -19.17
N ASN A 33 2.44 -9.92 -18.59
CA ASN A 33 1.70 -10.55 -17.51
C ASN A 33 0.25 -10.01 -17.39
N PRO A 34 -0.74 -10.57 -18.11
CA PRO A 34 -2.15 -10.20 -17.95
C PRO A 34 -2.75 -10.65 -16.60
N VAL A 35 -1.90 -11.08 -15.67
CA VAL A 35 -2.29 -11.89 -14.51
C VAL A 35 -2.77 -11.00 -13.35
N TYR A 36 -2.41 -9.72 -13.32
CA TYR A 36 -2.83 -8.76 -12.27
C TYR A 36 -3.46 -7.48 -12.85
N PRO A 37 -4.67 -7.55 -13.45
CA PRO A 37 -5.34 -6.41 -14.09
C PRO A 37 -5.63 -5.25 -13.12
N GLU A 38 -5.78 -5.55 -11.83
CA GLU A 38 -6.06 -4.53 -10.82
C GLU A 38 -4.88 -3.59 -10.61
N LEU A 39 -3.64 -4.10 -10.67
CA LEU A 39 -2.45 -3.25 -10.56
C LEU A 39 -2.32 -2.31 -11.76
N LEU A 40 -2.73 -2.75 -12.95
CA LEU A 40 -2.79 -1.91 -14.16
C LEU A 40 -3.78 -0.75 -13.97
N THR A 41 -4.94 -1.01 -13.38
CA THR A 41 -5.93 0.03 -13.03
C THR A 41 -5.32 1.10 -12.13
N ALA A 42 -4.59 0.71 -11.07
CA ALA A 42 -3.94 1.66 -10.18
C ALA A 42 -2.89 2.52 -10.90
N ILE A 43 -2.08 1.92 -11.79
CA ILE A 43 -1.10 2.67 -12.59
C ILE A 43 -1.79 3.69 -13.50
N ASN A 44 -2.88 3.29 -14.15
CA ASN A 44 -3.62 4.16 -15.06
C ASN A 44 -4.27 5.34 -14.31
N ILE A 45 -4.95 5.09 -13.19
CA ILE A 45 -5.55 6.17 -12.37
C ILE A 45 -4.47 7.16 -11.89
N SER A 46 -3.33 6.64 -11.46
CA SER A 46 -2.22 7.46 -10.96
C SER A 46 -1.60 8.32 -12.06
N THR A 47 -1.46 7.75 -13.25
CA THR A 47 -0.99 8.46 -14.45
C THR A 47 -1.95 9.59 -14.82
N ILE A 48 -3.26 9.36 -14.75
CA ILE A 48 -4.29 10.38 -14.99
C ILE A 48 -4.17 11.53 -13.98
N MET A 49 -4.00 11.23 -12.69
CA MET A 49 -3.85 12.27 -11.65
C MET A 49 -2.57 13.10 -11.83
N MET A 50 -1.46 12.46 -12.21
CA MET A 50 -0.21 13.16 -12.54
C MET A 50 -0.40 14.05 -13.78
N ALA A 51 -1.07 13.57 -14.81
CA ALA A 51 -1.35 14.34 -16.02
C ALA A 51 -2.25 15.55 -15.74
N THR A 52 -3.27 15.40 -14.89
CA THR A 52 -4.11 16.51 -14.43
C THR A 52 -3.28 17.58 -13.71
N THR A 53 -2.34 17.17 -12.87
CA THR A 53 -1.41 18.09 -12.20
C THR A 53 -0.49 18.81 -13.20
N CYS A 54 0.01 18.11 -14.23
CA CYS A 54 0.77 18.73 -15.32
C CYS A 54 -0.05 19.78 -16.07
N LEU A 55 -1.30 19.48 -16.42
CA LEU A 55 -2.18 20.42 -17.12
C LEU A 55 -2.42 21.68 -16.28
N TYR A 56 -2.57 21.53 -14.96
CA TYR A 56 -2.69 22.65 -14.03
C TYR A 56 -1.44 23.52 -14.03
N LEU A 57 -0.25 22.91 -13.89
CA LEU A 57 1.04 23.62 -13.90
C LEU A 57 1.33 24.31 -15.24
N ASP A 58 0.87 23.74 -16.35
CA ASP A 58 0.98 24.33 -17.70
C ASP A 58 -0.06 25.45 -17.94
N GLY A 59 -0.95 25.73 -16.97
CA GLY A 59 -2.05 26.71 -17.14
C GLY A 59 -3.13 26.25 -18.14
N LYS A 60 -3.18 24.96 -18.45
CA LYS A 60 -4.08 24.33 -19.43
C LYS A 60 -5.25 23.60 -18.79
N HIS A 61 -5.34 23.60 -17.46
CA HIS A 61 -6.45 22.96 -16.75
C HIS A 61 -7.70 23.85 -16.79
N SER A 62 -8.79 23.34 -17.36
CA SER A 62 -9.99 24.13 -17.69
C SER A 62 -10.71 24.76 -16.48
N TYR A 63 -10.51 24.24 -15.27
CA TYR A 63 -11.28 24.63 -14.08
C TYR A 63 -10.46 25.26 -12.94
N LEU A 64 -9.12 25.22 -13.02
CA LEU A 64 -8.24 25.58 -11.90
C LEU A 64 -7.33 26.74 -12.29
N ILE A 65 -7.91 27.88 -12.67
CA ILE A 65 -7.16 29.07 -13.11
C ILE A 65 -7.60 30.27 -12.25
N PRO A 66 -6.67 31.08 -11.71
CA PRO A 66 -5.21 31.04 -11.89
C PRO A 66 -4.49 30.05 -10.95
N ALA A 67 -3.28 29.63 -11.34
CA ALA A 67 -2.45 28.75 -10.52
C ALA A 67 -2.11 29.42 -9.17
N ASN A 68 -2.60 28.83 -8.08
CA ASN A 68 -2.31 29.18 -6.69
C ASN A 68 -1.46 28.06 -6.04
N GLU A 69 -0.53 28.44 -5.16
CA GLU A 69 0.26 27.52 -4.34
C GLU A 69 -0.63 26.61 -3.48
N ASP A 70 -1.69 27.13 -2.88
CA ASP A 70 -2.59 26.33 -2.03
C ASP A 70 -3.25 25.21 -2.85
N VAL A 71 -3.79 25.57 -4.02
CA VAL A 71 -4.41 24.61 -4.95
C VAL A 71 -3.38 23.59 -5.46
N PHE A 72 -2.14 24.00 -5.69
CA PHE A 72 -1.08 23.08 -6.08
C PHE A 72 -0.77 22.07 -4.97
N GLN A 73 -0.63 22.54 -3.73
CA GLN A 73 -0.38 21.68 -2.57
C GLN A 73 -1.53 20.69 -2.36
N ASP A 74 -2.78 21.15 -2.48
CA ASP A 74 -3.97 20.30 -2.40
C ASP A 74 -3.96 19.22 -3.50
N LEU A 75 -3.64 19.60 -4.75
CA LEU A 75 -3.52 18.64 -5.86
C LEU A 75 -2.43 17.58 -5.59
N GLN A 76 -1.27 17.98 -5.03
CA GLN A 76 -0.23 17.03 -4.65
C GLN A 76 -0.72 16.05 -3.60
N VAL A 77 -1.37 16.54 -2.54
CA VAL A 77 -1.91 15.71 -1.46
C VAL A 77 -2.93 14.70 -2.01
N VAL A 78 -3.87 15.18 -2.82
CA VAL A 78 -4.89 14.32 -3.45
C VAL A 78 -4.23 13.28 -4.35
N MET A 79 -3.25 13.68 -5.18
CA MET A 79 -2.52 12.76 -6.06
C MET A 79 -1.79 11.66 -5.27
N HIS A 80 -1.12 12.00 -4.16
CA HIS A 80 -0.44 11.02 -3.30
C HIS A 80 -1.43 10.06 -2.65
N LYS A 81 -2.53 10.60 -2.10
CA LYS A 81 -3.59 9.85 -1.43
C LYS A 81 -4.26 8.86 -2.38
N VAL A 82 -4.67 9.33 -3.56
CA VAL A 82 -5.31 8.48 -4.58
C VAL A 82 -4.35 7.36 -4.98
N PHE A 83 -3.09 7.65 -5.30
CA PHE A 83 -2.12 6.62 -5.65
C PHE A 83 -1.97 5.54 -4.57
N LEU A 84 -1.74 5.93 -3.31
CA LEU A 84 -1.51 4.98 -2.22
C LEU A 84 -2.76 4.13 -1.95
N ASN A 85 -3.95 4.72 -2.06
CA ASN A 85 -5.21 4.01 -1.91
C ASN A 85 -5.45 3.02 -3.05
N GLU A 86 -5.29 3.45 -4.30
CA GLU A 86 -5.50 2.59 -5.47
C GLU A 86 -4.51 1.42 -5.47
N ILE A 87 -3.22 1.64 -5.16
CA ILE A 87 -2.27 0.53 -5.05
C ILE A 87 -2.69 -0.45 -3.97
N GLN A 88 -3.08 0.03 -2.79
CA GLN A 88 -3.51 -0.85 -1.69
C GLN A 88 -4.75 -1.67 -2.08
N ILE A 89 -5.75 -1.03 -2.69
CA ILE A 89 -6.98 -1.68 -3.16
C ILE A 89 -6.65 -2.73 -4.22
N SER A 90 -5.85 -2.38 -5.22
CA SER A 90 -5.45 -3.29 -6.28
C SER A 90 -4.70 -4.51 -5.77
N VAL A 91 -3.75 -4.32 -4.85
CA VAL A 91 -3.02 -5.43 -4.23
C VAL A 91 -4.00 -6.31 -3.43
N GLU A 92 -4.94 -5.72 -2.68
CA GLU A 92 -5.94 -6.48 -1.95
C GLU A 92 -6.85 -7.30 -2.88
N CYS A 93 -7.36 -6.68 -3.96
CA CYS A 93 -8.16 -7.36 -4.97
C CYS A 93 -7.43 -8.58 -5.54
N GLU A 94 -6.16 -8.40 -5.89
CA GLU A 94 -5.35 -9.47 -6.48
C GLU A 94 -5.07 -10.61 -5.49
N LEU A 95 -4.75 -10.28 -4.23
CA LEU A 95 -4.61 -11.29 -3.17
C LEU A 95 -5.90 -12.10 -2.97
N ARG A 96 -7.07 -11.44 -3.00
CA ARG A 96 -8.37 -12.10 -2.90
C ARG A 96 -8.62 -13.05 -4.07
N GLU A 97 -8.28 -12.63 -5.29
CA GLU A 97 -8.43 -13.47 -6.48
C GLU A 97 -7.51 -14.70 -6.43
N ILE A 98 -6.26 -14.55 -5.96
CA ILE A 98 -5.35 -15.69 -5.73
C ILE A 98 -5.97 -16.68 -4.75
N ILE A 99 -6.41 -16.19 -3.60
CA ILE A 99 -7.01 -17.01 -2.54
C ILE A 99 -8.23 -17.76 -3.06
N LYS A 100 -9.10 -17.08 -3.80
CA LYS A 100 -10.31 -17.66 -4.40
C LYS A 100 -9.97 -18.74 -5.42
N LYS A 101 -9.04 -18.47 -6.36
CA LYS A 101 -8.63 -19.41 -7.42
C LYS A 101 -7.90 -20.63 -6.90
N LYS A 102 -7.09 -20.47 -5.84
CA LYS A 102 -6.28 -21.54 -5.24
C LYS A 102 -6.94 -22.21 -4.03
N HIS A 103 -8.14 -21.76 -3.66
CA HIS A 103 -8.91 -22.25 -2.51
C HIS A 103 -8.13 -22.22 -1.19
N PHE A 104 -7.37 -21.15 -0.95
CA PHE A 104 -6.61 -21.02 0.29
C PHE A 104 -7.51 -20.72 1.49
N PRO A 105 -7.28 -21.36 2.66
CA PRO A 105 -8.07 -21.09 3.86
C PRO A 105 -7.65 -19.75 4.46
N VAL A 106 -8.54 -18.76 4.41
CA VAL A 106 -8.30 -17.45 5.03
C VAL A 106 -8.62 -17.53 6.52
N ILE A 107 -7.66 -17.19 7.36
CA ILE A 107 -7.85 -17.13 8.81
C ILE A 107 -7.80 -15.67 9.26
N ASN A 108 -8.96 -15.13 9.64
CA ASN A 108 -9.03 -13.78 10.21
C ASN A 108 -8.57 -13.76 11.67
N THR A 109 -8.47 -12.56 12.25
CA THR A 109 -8.03 -12.35 13.64
C THR A 109 -8.89 -13.08 14.66
N LYS A 110 -10.22 -13.14 14.44
CA LYS A 110 -11.11 -13.87 15.34
C LYS A 110 -10.87 -15.37 15.28
N ASN A 111 -10.75 -15.96 14.08
CA ASN A 111 -10.47 -17.39 13.95
C ASN A 111 -9.11 -17.75 14.56
N LYS A 112 -8.09 -16.90 14.43
CA LYS A 112 -6.80 -17.05 15.15
C LYS A 112 -7.02 -17.08 16.66
N ALA A 113 -7.82 -16.16 17.18
CA ALA A 113 -8.13 -16.11 18.61
C ALA A 113 -8.93 -17.35 19.07
N GLU A 114 -9.87 -17.85 18.26
CA GLU A 114 -10.63 -19.08 18.54
C GLU A 114 -9.71 -20.31 18.61
N ILE A 115 -8.74 -20.42 17.70
CA ILE A 115 -7.73 -21.50 17.72
C ILE A 115 -6.91 -21.44 19.01
N VAL A 116 -6.34 -20.27 19.35
CA VAL A 116 -5.54 -20.09 20.57
C VAL A 116 -6.35 -20.42 21.82
N VAL A 117 -7.60 -19.97 21.87
CA VAL A 117 -8.52 -20.28 22.96
C VAL A 117 -8.78 -21.79 23.06
N GLY A 118 -8.96 -22.47 21.93
CA GLY A 118 -9.12 -23.92 21.88
C GLY A 118 -7.89 -24.64 22.45
N GLU A 119 -6.69 -24.23 22.06
CA GLU A 119 -5.43 -24.79 22.57
C GLU A 119 -5.24 -24.56 24.08
N ILE A 120 -5.56 -23.36 24.57
CA ILE A 120 -5.53 -23.05 26.00
C ILE A 120 -6.52 -23.93 26.75
N SER A 121 -7.74 -24.07 26.24
CA SER A 121 -8.80 -24.86 26.88
C SER A 121 -8.45 -26.34 26.96
N GLN A 122 -7.72 -26.87 25.98
CA GLN A 122 -7.22 -28.25 26.01
C GLN A 122 -6.11 -28.45 27.04
N LYS A 123 -5.22 -27.47 27.21
CA LYS A 123 -4.10 -27.53 28.16
C LYS A 123 -4.52 -27.24 29.60
N LEU A 124 -5.61 -26.50 29.80
CA LEU A 124 -6.14 -26.10 31.09
C LEU A 124 -7.65 -26.40 31.15
N PRO A 125 -8.05 -27.64 31.48
CA PRO A 125 -9.46 -28.05 31.50
C PRO A 125 -10.32 -27.21 32.46
N ASP A 126 -9.72 -26.71 33.54
CA ASP A 126 -10.36 -25.83 34.53
C ASP A 126 -10.45 -24.36 34.09
N ALA A 127 -10.01 -24.02 32.87
CA ALA A 127 -10.11 -22.67 32.29
C ALA A 127 -11.55 -22.18 32.08
N VAL A 128 -12.55 -22.98 32.46
CA VAL A 128 -13.96 -22.55 32.59
C VAL A 128 -14.08 -21.25 33.41
N ILE A 129 -13.21 -21.06 34.41
CA ILE A 129 -13.17 -19.82 35.22
C ILE A 129 -12.84 -18.59 34.35
N PHE A 130 -12.04 -18.76 33.29
CA PHE A 130 -11.64 -17.69 32.36
C PHE A 130 -12.54 -17.59 31.13
N LYS A 131 -13.60 -18.40 31.02
CA LYS A 131 -14.47 -18.45 29.83
C LYS A 131 -15.09 -17.08 29.51
N LYS A 132 -15.35 -16.26 30.54
CA LYS A 132 -15.88 -14.90 30.38
C LYS A 132 -14.84 -13.94 29.80
N GLU A 133 -13.60 -14.02 30.26
CA GLU A 133 -12.45 -13.21 29.83
C GLU A 133 -12.01 -13.60 28.42
N ILE A 134 -11.95 -14.91 28.15
CA ILE A 134 -11.73 -15.49 26.82
C ILE A 134 -12.79 -14.99 25.83
N ASN A 135 -14.07 -15.03 26.20
CA ASN A 135 -15.13 -14.51 25.34
C ASN A 135 -15.05 -12.99 25.12
N LYS A 136 -14.49 -12.22 26.06
CA LYS A 136 -14.20 -10.80 25.84
C LYS A 136 -13.08 -10.63 24.81
N ILE A 137 -12.01 -11.43 24.89
CA ILE A 137 -10.91 -11.42 23.91
C ILE A 137 -11.41 -11.78 22.51
N LEU A 138 -12.26 -12.81 22.39
CA LEU A 138 -12.87 -13.19 21.11
C LEU A 138 -13.76 -12.10 20.51
N LYS A 139 -14.41 -11.29 21.35
CA LYS A 139 -15.21 -10.13 20.93
C LYS A 139 -14.39 -8.92 20.51
N LEU A 140 -13.10 -8.86 20.89
CA LEU A 140 -12.17 -7.83 20.43
C LEU A 140 -11.60 -8.14 19.03
N GLY A 141 -11.63 -9.41 18.62
CA GLY A 141 -11.23 -9.81 17.27
C GLY A 141 -12.17 -9.25 16.22
N ALA A 142 -11.63 -8.53 15.23
CA ALA A 142 -12.39 -8.12 14.07
C ALA A 142 -12.97 -9.35 13.34
N ASN A 143 -14.29 -9.34 13.12
CA ASN A 143 -14.97 -10.36 12.30
C ASN A 143 -14.64 -10.20 10.80
N HIS A 144 -14.21 -9.02 10.37
CA HIS A 144 -13.89 -8.76 8.98
C HIS A 144 -12.48 -9.22 8.65
N ILE A 145 -12.30 -9.75 7.43
CA ILE A 145 -10.98 -10.10 6.91
C ILE A 145 -10.25 -8.80 6.58
N THR A 146 -9.03 -8.65 7.08
CA THR A 146 -8.19 -7.48 6.82
C THR A 146 -7.26 -7.73 5.64
N PHE A 147 -6.67 -6.66 5.09
CA PHE A 147 -5.59 -6.76 4.10
C PHE A 147 -4.46 -7.70 4.58
N ASN A 148 -4.06 -7.59 5.85
CA ASN A 148 -2.99 -8.41 6.42
C ASN A 148 -3.39 -9.89 6.46
N ASP A 149 -4.66 -10.21 6.68
CA ASP A 149 -5.13 -11.60 6.65
C ASP A 149 -5.03 -12.18 5.23
N TYR A 150 -5.36 -11.40 4.18
CA TYR A 150 -5.15 -11.82 2.80
C TYR A 150 -3.66 -12.00 2.47
N LEU A 151 -2.82 -11.03 2.83
CA LEU A 151 -1.38 -11.08 2.59
C LEU A 151 -0.75 -12.30 3.27
N ASP A 152 -1.03 -12.50 4.56
CA ASP A 152 -0.51 -13.65 5.31
C ASP A 152 -1.01 -14.98 4.75
N THR A 153 -2.28 -15.04 4.32
CA THR A 153 -2.83 -16.26 3.70
C THR A 153 -2.06 -16.62 2.44
N VAL A 154 -1.86 -15.67 1.52
CA VAL A 154 -1.09 -15.93 0.28
C VAL A 154 0.35 -16.30 0.60
N LEU A 155 1.05 -15.54 1.45
CA LEU A 155 2.45 -15.80 1.80
C LEU A 155 2.66 -17.17 2.47
N ASN A 156 1.72 -17.60 3.32
CA ASN A 156 1.87 -18.84 4.07
C ASN A 156 1.48 -20.08 3.24
N ASN A 157 0.53 -19.94 2.32
CA ASN A 157 0.03 -21.06 1.50
C ASN A 157 0.73 -21.20 0.14
N THR A 158 1.52 -20.21 -0.29
CA THR A 158 2.33 -20.33 -1.52
C THR A 158 3.60 -21.15 -1.26
N PRO A 159 3.78 -22.32 -1.90
CA PRO A 159 4.89 -23.23 -1.62
C PRO A 159 6.23 -22.70 -2.14
N GLY A 160 7.34 -23.09 -1.49
CA GLY A 160 8.69 -22.76 -1.96
C GLY A 160 9.15 -21.32 -1.74
N LEU A 161 8.31 -20.43 -1.22
CA LEU A 161 8.70 -19.07 -0.86
C LEU A 161 9.74 -19.04 0.27
N LYS A 162 10.85 -18.35 0.04
CA LYS A 162 11.90 -18.15 1.04
C LYS A 162 11.39 -17.34 2.23
N SER A 163 11.79 -17.70 3.46
CA SER A 163 11.42 -16.97 4.69
C SER A 163 11.74 -15.48 4.59
N LYS A 164 12.92 -15.13 4.08
CA LYS A 164 13.31 -13.73 3.85
C LYS A 164 12.32 -12.97 2.97
N PHE A 165 11.88 -13.55 1.85
CA PHE A 165 10.90 -12.92 0.97
C PHE A 165 9.56 -12.67 1.67
N LYS A 166 9.09 -13.62 2.48
CA LYS A 166 7.85 -13.44 3.28
C LYS A 166 7.99 -12.29 4.27
N THR A 167 9.13 -12.19 4.96
CA THR A 167 9.41 -11.10 5.90
C THR A 167 9.50 -9.76 5.17
N ASP A 168 10.28 -9.67 4.10
CA ASP A 168 10.47 -8.45 3.31
C ASP A 168 9.12 -7.96 2.72
N SER A 169 8.27 -8.89 2.26
CA SER A 169 6.92 -8.56 1.77
C SER A 169 6.02 -8.00 2.86
N ARG A 170 6.04 -8.58 4.07
CA ARG A 170 5.30 -8.05 5.22
C ARG A 170 5.78 -6.65 5.58
N ASN A 171 7.08 -6.46 5.69
CA ASN A 171 7.65 -5.15 5.97
C ASN A 171 7.22 -4.14 4.90
N PHE A 172 7.32 -4.49 3.61
CA PHE A 172 6.92 -3.61 2.53
C PHE A 172 5.43 -3.20 2.59
N PHE A 173 4.50 -4.15 2.64
CA PHE A 173 3.06 -3.84 2.55
C PHE A 173 2.45 -3.36 3.88
N LYS A 174 2.78 -4.02 4.99
CA LYS A 174 2.19 -3.74 6.31
C LYS A 174 2.88 -2.56 7.00
N ASP A 175 4.19 -2.50 6.91
CA ASP A 175 4.99 -1.49 7.61
C ASP A 175 5.36 -0.31 6.71
N GLY A 176 5.48 -0.53 5.40
CA GLY A 176 5.73 0.53 4.43
C GLY A 176 4.45 1.18 3.93
N LEU A 177 3.80 0.49 2.98
CA LEU A 177 2.69 1.03 2.21
C LEU A 177 1.50 1.43 3.08
N SER A 178 1.11 0.59 4.04
CA SER A 178 -0.04 0.87 4.92
C SER A 178 0.19 2.10 5.80
N ILE A 179 1.42 2.30 6.32
CA ILE A 179 1.77 3.48 7.13
C ILE A 179 1.70 4.74 6.26
N LEU A 180 2.32 4.71 5.07
CA LEU A 180 2.29 5.84 4.14
C LEU A 180 0.86 6.21 3.75
N ARG A 181 0.04 5.22 3.41
CA ARG A 181 -1.38 5.41 3.06
C ARG A 181 -2.14 6.09 4.19
N ASN A 182 -2.02 5.58 5.42
CA ASN A 182 -2.74 6.14 6.56
C ASN A 182 -2.31 7.60 6.84
N LYS A 183 -1.02 7.91 6.76
CA LYS A 183 -0.55 9.30 6.98
C LYS A 183 -0.91 10.25 5.83
N ALA A 184 -1.14 9.73 4.61
CA ALA A 184 -1.68 10.52 3.51
C ALA A 184 -3.19 10.83 3.66
N ASP A 185 -3.91 10.07 4.50
CA ASP A 185 -5.37 10.16 4.66
C ASP A 185 -5.80 10.92 5.94
N HIS A 186 -4.91 11.07 6.93
CA HIS A 186 -5.22 11.66 8.23
C HIS A 186 -4.79 13.11 8.40
N SER A 187 -5.47 13.80 9.32
CA SER A 187 -5.17 15.18 9.73
C SER A 187 -3.83 15.30 10.49
N ASP A 188 -3.41 14.26 11.22
CA ASP A 188 -2.06 14.17 11.78
C ASP A 188 -1.14 13.36 10.87
N GLN A 189 -0.21 14.07 10.24
CA GLN A 189 0.73 13.52 9.29
C GLN A 189 2.06 13.12 9.95
N HIS A 190 2.31 13.42 11.22
CA HIS A 190 3.61 13.12 11.83
C HIS A 190 3.81 11.63 12.06
N PHE A 191 4.97 11.11 11.65
CA PHE A 191 5.37 9.76 12.02
C PHE A 191 5.89 9.74 13.46
N THR A 192 5.41 8.77 14.24
CA THR A 192 6.05 8.37 15.51
C THR A 192 7.43 7.75 15.24
N GLU A 193 8.31 7.70 16.25
CA GLU A 193 9.63 7.07 16.08
C GLU A 193 9.54 5.59 15.68
N ASP A 194 8.55 4.85 16.19
CA ASP A 194 8.29 3.47 15.77
C ASP A 194 7.93 3.38 14.27
N GLU A 195 7.01 4.22 13.81
CA GLU A 195 6.61 4.29 12.40
C GLU A 195 7.80 4.64 11.50
N LYS A 196 8.68 5.56 11.94
CA LYS A 196 9.90 5.90 11.19
C LYS A 196 10.83 4.70 11.03
N GLN A 197 11.09 3.95 12.11
CA GLN A 197 11.95 2.77 12.03
C GLN A 197 11.36 1.68 11.13
N ARG A 198 10.05 1.47 11.21
CA ARG A 198 9.29 0.55 10.36
C ARG A 198 9.30 0.94 8.88
N LEU A 199 9.16 2.23 8.58
CA LEU A 199 9.31 2.74 7.20
C LEU A 199 10.74 2.55 6.68
N ILE A 200 11.75 2.79 7.52
CA ILE A 200 13.16 2.59 7.14
C ILE A 200 13.44 1.12 6.83
N SER A 201 12.97 0.19 7.67
CA SER A 201 13.15 -1.25 7.45
C SER A 201 12.39 -1.75 6.22
N ALA A 202 11.27 -1.12 5.87
CA ALA A 202 10.51 -1.37 4.65
C ALA A 202 11.09 -0.72 3.38
N GLY A 203 12.24 -0.03 3.47
CA GLY A 203 12.91 0.62 2.33
C GLY A 203 12.41 2.02 2.00
N PHE A 204 11.53 2.60 2.82
CA PHE A 204 10.90 3.91 2.63
C PHE A 204 11.60 5.05 3.37
N ARG A 205 12.92 4.97 3.61
CA ARG A 205 13.68 6.04 4.30
C ARG A 205 13.48 7.41 3.64
N LYS A 206 13.45 7.46 2.30
CA LYS A 206 13.25 8.71 1.55
C LYS A 206 11.83 9.28 1.67
N ALA A 207 10.90 8.51 2.24
CA ALA A 207 9.53 8.96 2.47
C ALA A 207 9.34 9.76 3.77
N ILE A 208 10.42 9.94 4.54
CA ILE A 208 10.42 10.62 5.83
C ILE A 208 11.22 11.92 5.70
N ARG A 209 10.59 13.07 5.90
CA ARG A 209 11.29 14.36 5.99
C ARG A 209 12.16 14.42 7.23
N ALA A 210 13.16 15.30 7.23
CA ALA A 210 13.92 15.64 8.44
C ALA A 210 13.01 16.11 9.59
N THR A 211 11.87 16.71 9.27
CA THR A 211 10.85 17.14 10.24
C THR A 211 9.97 16.00 10.77
N GLY A 212 10.11 14.77 10.25
CA GLY A 212 9.26 13.63 10.60
C GLY A 212 7.91 13.57 9.89
N LEU A 213 7.68 14.45 8.90
CA LEU A 213 6.47 14.44 8.06
C LEU A 213 6.64 13.51 6.84
N PRO A 214 5.53 13.09 6.19
CA PRO A 214 5.56 12.30 4.98
C PRO A 214 6.13 13.12 3.81
N GLN A 215 6.92 12.47 2.98
CA GLN A 215 7.39 13.01 1.72
C GLN A 215 7.24 11.94 0.65
N MET A 216 6.26 12.10 -0.24
CA MET A 216 6.24 11.29 -1.44
C MET A 216 7.10 11.97 -2.50
N SER A 217 8.12 11.25 -2.96
CA SER A 217 8.94 11.64 -4.10
C SER A 217 8.40 10.98 -5.37
N PHE A 218 8.71 11.51 -6.55
CA PHE A 218 8.32 10.86 -7.81
C PHE A 218 8.89 9.45 -7.88
N GLU A 219 10.13 9.28 -7.44
CA GLU A 219 10.83 8.00 -7.37
C GLU A 219 10.12 6.98 -6.47
N SER A 220 9.30 7.43 -5.51
CA SER A 220 8.52 6.56 -4.63
C SER A 220 7.41 5.82 -5.39
N TYR A 221 6.81 6.44 -6.41
CA TYR A 221 5.72 5.84 -7.19
C TYR A 221 6.20 4.62 -7.95
N ARG A 222 7.21 4.80 -8.80
CA ARG A 222 7.87 3.71 -9.51
C ARG A 222 8.39 2.62 -8.57
N LEU A 223 9.00 2.99 -7.45
CA LEU A 223 9.48 2.00 -6.48
C LEU A 223 8.34 1.13 -5.98
N ILE A 224 7.23 1.73 -5.53
CA ILE A 224 6.07 1.00 -5.00
C ILE A 224 5.50 0.05 -6.04
N ILE A 225 5.26 0.53 -7.27
CA ILE A 225 4.68 -0.30 -8.32
C ILE A 225 5.64 -1.44 -8.69
N THR A 226 6.94 -1.15 -8.82
CA THR A 226 7.95 -2.18 -9.13
C THR A 226 7.98 -3.27 -8.07
N GLN A 227 7.90 -2.92 -6.78
CA GLN A 227 7.85 -3.89 -5.70
C GLN A 227 6.54 -4.70 -5.72
N CYS A 228 5.40 -4.09 -6.07
CA CYS A 228 4.14 -4.83 -6.25
C CYS A 228 4.23 -5.84 -7.40
N VAL A 229 4.79 -5.43 -8.54
CA VAL A 229 5.04 -6.33 -9.69
C VAL A 229 5.95 -7.48 -9.30
N MET A 230 7.10 -7.19 -8.69
CA MET A 230 8.06 -8.22 -8.25
C MET A 230 7.44 -9.19 -7.23
N PHE A 231 6.61 -8.68 -6.33
CA PHE A 231 5.87 -9.49 -5.38
C PHE A 231 4.95 -10.48 -6.11
N PHE A 232 4.06 -9.98 -6.98
CA PHE A 232 3.12 -10.86 -7.68
C PHE A 232 3.81 -11.80 -8.67
N ASP A 233 4.81 -11.36 -9.42
CA ASP A 233 5.60 -12.23 -10.29
C ASP A 233 6.23 -13.38 -9.49
N THR A 234 6.73 -13.10 -8.28
CA THR A 234 7.29 -14.14 -7.39
C THR A 234 6.21 -15.08 -6.87
N ILE A 235 5.05 -14.56 -6.44
CA ILE A 235 3.93 -15.38 -5.98
C ILE A 235 3.47 -16.32 -7.11
N TYR A 236 3.19 -15.77 -8.29
CA TYR A 236 2.70 -16.53 -9.44
C TYR A 236 3.70 -17.55 -9.97
N PHE A 237 5.01 -17.28 -9.89
CA PHE A 237 6.03 -18.26 -10.21
C PHE A 237 5.98 -19.51 -9.31
N HIS A 238 5.51 -19.35 -8.06
CA HIS A 238 5.44 -20.40 -7.06
C HIS A 238 4.05 -21.06 -6.92
N LEU A 239 3.04 -20.58 -7.65
CA LEU A 239 1.64 -21.04 -7.57
C LEU A 239 1.26 -22.00 -8.70
#